data_AF-A0A845LS62-F1
#
_entry.id   AF-A0A845LS62-F1
#
_cell.length_a   1.000
_cell.length_b   1.000
_cell.length_c   1.000
_cell.angle_alpha   90.00
_cell.angle_beta   90.00
_cell.angle_gamma   90.00
#
_symmetry.space_group_name_H-M   'P 1'
#
loop_
_entity.id
_entity.type
_entity.pdbx_description
1 polymer ?
#
loop_
_entity_poly.entity_id
_entity_poly.type
_entity_poly.pdbx_seq_one_letter_code
_entity_poly.pdbx_strand_id
1 'polypeptide(L)'
;RLSSSIPERASIEEKDPDEGSRLKGVALIETYNVVDSVTDEPLLCIICPKGCHITLESGGEITGYGCRRGYEFALQELKDPSAVLTGTAAIEGGTWPRLPCKTTKPIPRALLRAAAVSLSKISVSAPVALGEILVRDLGGLGVDVVATRSMTKMLP
;
A
#
# COMPACT_ATOMS: atom_id res chain seq x y z
N ARG A 1 -34.22 -5.04 12.47
CA ARG A 1 -33.53 -4.31 13.56
C ARG A 1 -32.14 -4.90 13.70
N LEU A 2 -31.13 -4.19 13.21
CA LEU A 2 -29.74 -4.25 13.67
C LEU A 2 -29.19 -2.87 13.35
N SER A 3 -29.29 -2.00 14.35
CA SER A 3 -28.64 -0.70 14.45
C SER A 3 -27.18 -0.92 14.79
N SER A 4 -26.27 -0.36 14.02
CA SER A 4 -24.90 -0.08 14.48
C SER A 4 -24.34 1.08 13.65
N SER A 5 -24.52 2.25 14.26
CA SER A 5 -23.68 3.43 14.25
C SER A 5 -22.47 3.40 13.29
N ILE A 6 -22.54 4.24 12.27
CA ILE A 6 -21.36 4.76 11.56
C ILE A 6 -20.59 5.60 12.59
N PRO A 7 -19.31 5.32 12.92
CA PRO A 7 -18.56 6.18 13.81
C PRO A 7 -18.34 7.55 13.17
N GLU A 8 -18.59 8.60 13.95
CA GLU A 8 -18.45 10.00 13.56
C GLU A 8 -17.03 10.32 13.04
N ARG A 9 -16.98 11.27 12.11
CA ARG A 9 -15.76 11.78 11.46
C ARG A 9 -14.70 12.13 12.50
N ALA A 10 -13.56 11.42 12.46
CA ALA A 10 -12.37 11.83 13.19
C ALA A 10 -11.86 13.17 12.64
N SER A 11 -11.69 14.14 13.54
CA SER A 11 -11.12 15.46 13.27
C SER A 11 -9.63 15.31 12.94
N ILE A 12 -9.21 15.90 11.82
CA ILE A 12 -7.81 15.91 11.37
C ILE A 12 -7.15 17.14 12.01
N GLU A 13 -6.23 16.92 12.95
CA GLU A 13 -5.35 17.99 13.41
C GLU A 13 -4.12 18.06 12.48
N GLU A 14 -3.98 19.20 11.79
CA GLU A 14 -2.80 19.52 11.00
C GLU A 14 -1.70 20.04 11.94
N LYS A 15 -0.48 19.52 11.81
CA LYS A 15 0.68 20.04 12.54
C LYS A 15 1.79 20.36 11.54
N ASP A 16 2.22 21.62 11.55
CA ASP A 16 3.27 22.16 10.69
C ASP A 16 4.62 21.46 10.93
N PRO A 17 5.28 20.90 9.90
CA PRO A 17 6.64 20.42 9.99
C PRO A 17 7.64 21.50 9.55
N ASP A 18 8.51 21.84 10.49
CA ASP A 18 9.66 22.74 10.37
C ASP A 18 10.67 22.29 9.28
N GLU A 19 11.20 23.30 8.59
CA GLU A 19 12.26 23.41 7.57
C GLU A 19 12.97 22.15 7.03
N GLY A 20 12.71 21.87 5.73
CA GLY A 20 13.64 21.13 4.85
C GLY A 20 13.00 20.07 3.94
N SER A 21 11.76 19.67 4.19
CA SER A 21 11.07 18.65 3.40
C SER A 21 10.05 19.28 2.45
N ARG A 22 10.08 18.89 1.16
CA ARG A 22 9.11 19.31 0.12
C ARG A 22 7.69 18.71 0.34
N LEU A 23 7.34 18.39 1.57
CA LEU A 23 6.17 17.60 1.91
C LEU A 23 5.05 18.51 2.41
N LYS A 24 3.93 18.51 1.70
CA LYS A 24 2.64 19.00 2.22
C LYS A 24 1.65 17.84 2.23
N GLY A 25 1.02 17.56 3.37
CA GLY A 25 -0.26 16.84 3.42
C GLY A 25 -0.29 15.33 3.73
N VAL A 26 0.70 14.74 4.40
CA VAL A 26 0.62 13.31 4.82
C VAL A 26 0.01 13.21 6.23
N ALA A 27 -1.19 12.63 6.33
CA ALA A 27 -1.83 12.34 7.62
C ALA A 27 -1.38 10.97 8.16
N LEU A 28 -1.25 10.86 9.48
CA LEU A 28 -0.92 9.60 10.18
C LEU A 28 -2.08 8.61 10.08
N ILE A 29 -1.75 7.33 9.92
CA ILE A 29 -2.70 6.22 9.91
C ILE A 29 -2.71 5.63 11.32
N GLU A 30 -3.86 5.64 11.98
CA GLU A 30 -3.99 5.03 13.30
C GLU A 30 -3.86 3.50 13.23
N THR A 31 -3.42 2.92 14.34
CA THR A 31 -2.94 1.54 14.48
C THR A 31 -3.89 0.46 13.94
N TYR A 32 -3.31 -0.55 13.30
CA TYR A 32 -4.01 -1.71 12.74
C TYR A 32 -4.08 -2.88 13.73
N ASN A 33 -5.29 -3.39 13.98
CA ASN A 33 -5.51 -4.68 14.64
C ASN A 33 -5.73 -5.77 13.58
N VAL A 34 -4.93 -6.83 13.63
CA VAL A 34 -5.08 -8.02 12.79
C VAL A 34 -6.41 -8.67 13.13
N VAL A 35 -7.27 -8.86 12.13
CA VAL A 35 -8.54 -9.60 12.26
C VAL A 35 -8.34 -10.99 11.69
N ASP A 36 -8.39 -11.99 12.56
CA ASP A 36 -8.34 -13.41 12.19
C ASP A 36 -9.69 -13.81 11.58
N SER A 37 -9.83 -13.69 10.26
CA SER A 37 -10.97 -14.28 9.54
C SER A 37 -10.48 -15.40 8.65
N VAL A 38 -10.30 -16.59 9.24
CA VAL A 38 -10.09 -17.83 8.50
C VAL A 38 -11.42 -18.21 7.87
N THR A 39 -11.50 -18.17 6.54
CA THR A 39 -12.63 -18.71 5.77
C THR A 39 -12.16 -19.97 5.03
N ASP A 40 -13.02 -21.00 4.96
CA ASP A 40 -12.76 -22.24 4.22
C ASP A 40 -12.76 -22.05 2.68
N GLU A 41 -12.67 -20.80 2.19
CA GLU A 41 -12.70 -20.50 0.77
C GLU A 41 -11.34 -20.79 0.11
N PRO A 42 -11.32 -21.43 -1.07
CA PRO A 42 -10.07 -21.76 -1.75
C PRO A 42 -9.33 -20.49 -2.21
N LEU A 43 -8.05 -20.40 -1.88
CA LEU A 43 -7.13 -19.35 -2.28
C LEU A 43 -6.58 -19.60 -3.68
N LEU A 44 -6.68 -18.62 -4.57
CA LEU A 44 -6.04 -18.68 -5.89
C LEU A 44 -4.59 -18.18 -5.81
N CYS A 45 -3.62 -19.01 -6.17
CA CYS A 45 -2.23 -18.60 -6.29
C CYS A 45 -2.00 -17.68 -7.50
N ILE A 46 -1.66 -16.42 -7.24
CA ILE A 46 -1.45 -15.38 -8.27
C ILE A 46 0.02 -15.23 -8.71
N ILE A 47 0.92 -16.05 -8.17
CA ILE A 47 2.37 -15.88 -8.35
C ILE A 47 2.88 -16.26 -9.75
N CYS A 48 2.12 -17.07 -10.49
CA CYS A 48 2.47 -17.52 -11.84
C CYS A 48 1.19 -17.84 -12.65
N PRO A 49 1.27 -17.94 -13.99
CA PRO A 49 0.09 -18.12 -14.84
C PRO A 49 -0.63 -19.48 -14.65
N LYS A 50 -0.06 -20.43 -13.90
CA LYS A 50 -0.69 -21.72 -13.61
C LYS A 50 -1.95 -21.58 -12.74
N GLY A 51 -2.01 -20.59 -11.84
CA GLY A 51 -3.21 -20.34 -11.03
C GLY A 51 -3.66 -21.54 -10.17
N CYS A 52 -2.79 -22.05 -9.30
CA CYS A 52 -3.15 -23.19 -8.44
C CYS A 52 -4.26 -22.80 -7.45
N HIS A 53 -5.25 -23.67 -7.27
CA HIS A 53 -6.26 -23.54 -6.22
C HIS A 53 -5.70 -24.19 -4.94
N ILE A 54 -5.51 -23.39 -3.91
CA ILE A 54 -4.89 -23.77 -2.65
C ILE A 54 -5.97 -23.76 -1.57
N THR A 55 -6.01 -24.80 -0.75
CA THR A 55 -7.00 -24.94 0.32
C THR A 55 -6.29 -25.02 1.67
N LEU A 56 -6.88 -24.39 2.69
CA LEU A 56 -6.51 -24.59 4.08
C LEU A 56 -7.47 -25.60 4.68
N GLU A 57 -6.96 -26.75 5.09
CA GLU A 57 -7.77 -27.81 5.69
C GLU A 57 -7.96 -27.59 7.20
N SER A 58 -8.96 -28.25 7.78
CA SER A 58 -9.38 -28.08 9.19
C SER A 58 -8.34 -28.49 10.25
N GLY A 59 -7.09 -28.77 9.86
CA GLY A 59 -5.94 -29.00 10.73
C GLY A 59 -4.79 -28.00 10.54
N GLY A 60 -4.98 -26.95 9.75
CA GLY A 60 -3.93 -25.98 9.42
C GLY A 60 -2.97 -26.44 8.30
N GLU A 61 -3.28 -27.55 7.64
CA GLU A 61 -2.52 -28.05 6.49
C GLU A 61 -2.91 -27.26 5.23
N ILE A 62 -1.90 -26.83 4.47
CA ILE A 62 -2.08 -26.11 3.20
C ILE A 62 -1.88 -27.12 2.07
N THR A 63 -2.90 -27.36 1.24
CA THR A 63 -2.87 -28.32 0.13
C THR A 63 -3.20 -27.64 -1.21
N GLY A 64 -2.96 -28.32 -2.35
CA GLY A 64 -3.28 -27.80 -3.69
C GLY A 64 -2.23 -26.88 -4.33
N TYR A 65 -1.11 -26.59 -3.66
CA TYR A 65 0.00 -25.84 -4.26
C TYR A 65 0.79 -26.68 -5.27
N GLY A 66 1.11 -26.10 -6.43
CA GLY A 66 1.89 -26.78 -7.48
C GLY A 66 3.41 -26.60 -7.38
N CYS A 67 3.89 -25.76 -6.45
CA CYS A 67 5.31 -25.46 -6.26
C CYS A 67 5.56 -24.77 -4.91
N ARG A 68 6.83 -24.66 -4.52
CA ARG A 68 7.27 -23.98 -3.28
C ARG A 68 6.80 -22.52 -3.17
N ARG A 69 6.86 -21.76 -4.27
CA ARG A 69 6.39 -20.36 -4.30
C ARG A 69 4.90 -20.24 -4.01
N GLY A 70 4.09 -21.22 -4.43
CA GLY A 70 2.66 -21.25 -4.15
C GLY A 70 2.37 -21.51 -2.68
N TYR A 71 3.12 -22.43 -2.06
CA TYR A 71 3.03 -22.67 -0.61
C TYR A 71 3.43 -21.43 0.20
N GLU A 72 4.55 -20.78 -0.15
CA GLU A 72 5.02 -19.56 0.53
C GLU A 72 4.01 -18.41 0.40
N PHE A 73 3.42 -18.24 -0.80
CA PHE A 73 2.34 -17.26 -1.00
C PHE A 73 1.11 -17.55 -0.15
N ALA A 74 0.65 -18.80 -0.12
CA ALA A 74 -0.51 -19.17 0.69
C ALA A 74 -0.25 -18.95 2.18
N LEU A 75 0.93 -19.32 2.65
CA LEU A 75 1.33 -19.09 4.03
C LEU A 75 1.35 -17.59 4.38
N GLN A 76 1.85 -16.74 3.47
CA GLN A 76 1.84 -15.29 3.63
C GLN A 76 0.41 -14.73 3.62
N GLU A 77 -0.40 -15.09 2.63
CA GLU A 77 -1.76 -14.55 2.48
C GLU A 77 -2.68 -14.97 3.64
N LEU A 78 -2.45 -16.15 4.23
CA LEU A 78 -3.21 -16.62 5.39
C LEU A 78 -2.75 -16.00 6.73
N LYS A 79 -1.47 -15.65 6.87
CA LYS A 79 -0.91 -15.12 8.13
C LYS A 79 -0.84 -13.60 8.20
N ASP A 80 -0.38 -12.98 7.13
CA ASP A 80 -0.15 -11.54 7.03
C ASP A 80 -0.36 -11.09 5.56
N PRO A 81 -1.63 -11.05 5.10
CA PRO A 81 -1.94 -10.62 3.74
C PRO A 81 -1.47 -9.19 3.55
N SER A 82 -0.50 -9.01 2.67
CA SER A 82 0.18 -7.74 2.47
C SER A 82 0.59 -7.60 1.00
N ALA A 83 0.59 -6.36 0.53
CA ALA A 83 0.94 -6.06 -0.86
C ALA A 83 1.69 -4.73 -0.96
N VAL A 84 2.53 -4.59 -1.98
CA VAL A 84 3.16 -3.31 -2.31
C VAL A 84 2.07 -2.38 -2.83
N LEU A 85 1.83 -1.27 -2.13
CA LEU A 85 0.96 -0.20 -2.63
C LEU A 85 1.63 0.47 -3.84
N THR A 86 0.97 0.41 -4.99
CA THR A 86 1.34 1.13 -6.21
C THR A 86 0.32 2.23 -6.49
N GLY A 87 0.76 3.38 -6.98
CA GLY A 87 -0.13 4.49 -7.28
C GLY A 87 0.55 5.60 -8.07
N THR A 88 -0.01 6.80 -8.00
CA THR A 88 0.54 7.99 -8.64
C THR A 88 0.47 9.20 -7.71
N ALA A 89 1.55 9.98 -7.64
CA ALA A 89 1.56 11.28 -6.99
C ALA A 89 1.22 12.38 -8.00
N ALA A 90 0.64 13.49 -7.54
CA ALA A 90 0.57 14.70 -8.36
C ALA A 90 1.99 15.25 -8.56
N ILE A 91 2.28 15.77 -9.75
CA ILE A 91 3.59 16.39 -10.00
C ILE A 91 3.44 17.71 -10.74
N GLU A 92 4.08 18.74 -10.20
CA GLU A 92 4.12 20.08 -10.76
C GLU A 92 5.33 20.27 -11.66
N GLY A 93 5.12 20.93 -12.80
CA GLY A 93 6.18 21.23 -13.77
C GLY A 93 6.80 20.01 -14.44
N GLY A 94 6.20 18.82 -14.31
CA GLY A 94 6.63 17.60 -14.99
C GLY A 94 6.10 17.51 -16.41
N THR A 95 6.75 16.72 -17.26
CA THR A 95 6.28 16.39 -18.62
C THR A 95 4.87 15.76 -18.62
N TRP A 96 4.48 15.08 -17.54
CA TRP A 96 3.13 14.56 -17.32
C TRP A 96 2.61 15.04 -15.96
N PRO A 97 1.28 15.17 -15.78
CA PRO A 97 0.71 15.70 -14.54
C PRO A 97 0.76 14.72 -13.36
N ARG A 98 1.12 13.45 -13.61
CA ARG A 98 1.20 12.38 -12.60
C ARG A 98 2.51 11.62 -12.69
N LEU A 99 3.07 11.30 -11.53
CA LEU A 99 4.29 10.49 -11.39
C LEU A 99 3.94 9.11 -10.82
N PRO A 100 4.22 8.01 -11.53
CA PRO A 100 4.02 6.67 -10.97
C PRO A 100 5.00 6.41 -9.82
N CYS A 101 4.48 5.82 -8.75
CA CYS A 101 5.23 5.53 -7.54
C CYS A 101 4.74 4.23 -6.88
N LYS A 102 5.55 3.71 -5.97
CA LYS A 102 5.20 2.55 -5.15
C LYS A 102 5.81 2.67 -3.77
N THR A 103 5.29 1.89 -2.84
CA THR A 103 5.92 1.69 -1.53
C THR A 103 7.15 0.81 -1.63
N THR A 104 8.13 1.01 -0.75
CA THR A 104 9.37 0.24 -0.75
C THR A 104 9.20 -1.21 -0.27
N LYS A 105 8.15 -1.47 0.52
CA LYS A 105 7.83 -2.78 1.11
C LYS A 105 6.32 -3.01 1.11
N PRO A 106 5.86 -4.27 1.22
CA PRO A 106 4.44 -4.56 1.38
C PRO A 106 3.83 -3.86 2.59
N ILE A 107 2.57 -3.45 2.46
CA ILE A 107 1.72 -2.94 3.53
C ILE A 107 0.62 -3.98 3.80
N PRO A 108 0.23 -4.23 5.07
CA PRO A 108 -0.90 -5.07 5.40
C PRO A 108 -2.17 -4.67 4.62
N ARG A 109 -2.90 -5.66 4.11
CA ARG A 109 -4.03 -5.46 3.19
C ARG A 109 -5.11 -4.55 3.75
N ALA A 110 -5.36 -4.62 5.06
CA ALA A 110 -6.31 -3.76 5.74
C ALA A 110 -5.90 -2.28 5.75
N LEU A 111 -4.59 -2.00 5.73
CA LEU A 111 -4.03 -0.65 5.74
C LEU A 111 -3.88 -0.05 4.33
N LEU A 112 -3.93 -0.87 3.28
CA LEU A 112 -3.76 -0.41 1.89
C LEU A 112 -4.70 0.74 1.53
N ARG A 113 -5.95 0.71 1.99
CA ARG A 113 -6.92 1.77 1.69
C ARG A 113 -6.54 3.09 2.35
N ALA A 114 -6.17 3.05 3.63
CA ALA A 114 -5.73 4.25 4.37
C ALA A 114 -4.43 4.81 3.76
N ALA A 115 -3.47 3.93 3.46
CA ALA A 115 -2.21 4.30 2.80
C ALA A 115 -2.44 4.90 1.41
N ALA A 116 -3.40 4.38 0.63
CA ALA A 116 -3.76 4.96 -0.67
C ALA A 116 -4.37 6.36 -0.54
N VAL A 117 -5.19 6.61 0.49
CA VAL A 117 -5.71 7.96 0.78
C VAL A 117 -4.57 8.90 1.16
N SER A 118 -3.65 8.49 2.03
CA SER A 118 -2.46 9.31 2.35
C SER A 118 -1.60 9.58 1.12
N LEU A 119 -1.40 8.57 0.26
CA LEU A 119 -0.65 8.72 -0.99
C LEU A 119 -1.31 9.75 -1.93
N SER A 120 -2.64 9.76 -2.01
CA SER A 120 -3.40 10.63 -2.92
C SER A 120 -3.23 12.13 -2.64
N LYS A 121 -2.81 12.48 -1.42
CA LYS A 121 -2.58 13.86 -0.99
C LYS A 121 -1.18 14.38 -1.33
N ILE A 122 -0.29 13.51 -1.79
CA ILE A 122 1.10 13.86 -2.08
C ILE A 122 1.18 14.60 -3.42
N SER A 123 1.80 15.78 -3.39
CA SER A 123 2.27 16.51 -4.56
C SER A 123 3.79 16.67 -4.50
N VAL A 124 4.46 16.52 -5.64
CA VAL A 124 5.90 16.70 -5.79
C VAL A 124 6.19 17.66 -6.96
N SER A 125 7.42 18.13 -7.10
CA SER A 125 7.80 19.02 -8.21
C SER A 125 8.91 18.38 -9.04
N ALA A 126 8.83 18.51 -10.36
CA ALA A 126 9.89 18.06 -11.26
C ALA A 126 11.19 18.91 -11.10
N PRO A 127 12.38 18.35 -11.41
CA PRO A 127 12.60 16.98 -11.87
C PRO A 127 12.59 15.98 -10.71
N VAL A 128 12.28 14.72 -11.04
CA VAL A 128 12.35 13.58 -10.12
C VAL A 128 13.08 12.43 -10.81
N ALA A 129 14.00 11.76 -10.11
CA ALA A 129 14.73 10.61 -10.64
C ALA A 129 14.00 9.27 -10.36
N LEU A 130 14.26 8.26 -11.20
CA LEU A 130 13.84 6.89 -10.92
C LEU A 130 14.41 6.43 -9.57
N GLY A 131 13.56 5.87 -8.71
CA GLY A 131 13.94 5.37 -7.38
C GLY A 131 14.07 6.45 -6.31
N GLU A 132 13.86 7.73 -6.66
CA GLU A 132 13.85 8.81 -5.68
C GLU A 132 12.74 8.63 -4.65
N ILE A 133 13.07 8.84 -3.37
CA ILE A 133 12.12 8.79 -2.27
C ILE A 133 11.28 10.06 -2.32
N LEU A 134 9.98 9.90 -2.57
CA LEU A 134 8.99 10.98 -2.61
C LEU A 134 8.50 11.32 -1.20
N VAL A 135 8.29 10.30 -0.38
CA VAL A 135 7.82 10.42 1.01
C VAL A 135 8.54 9.38 1.86
N ARG A 136 9.06 9.81 3.00
CA ARG A 136 9.52 8.90 4.05
C ARG A 136 8.36 8.58 4.99
N ASP A 137 8.31 7.32 5.44
CA ASP A 137 7.35 6.88 6.46
C ASP A 137 5.87 7.25 6.14
N LEU A 138 5.34 6.68 5.05
CA LEU A 138 3.99 6.95 4.57
C LEU A 138 2.94 6.68 5.65
N GLY A 139 2.38 7.75 6.21
CA GLY A 139 1.32 7.65 7.21
C GLY A 139 1.75 6.96 8.51
N GLY A 140 3.05 6.96 8.84
CA GLY A 140 3.57 6.32 10.06
C GLY A 140 3.73 4.79 9.97
N LEU A 141 3.70 4.22 8.75
CA LEU A 141 3.75 2.77 8.53
C LEU A 141 5.17 2.18 8.47
N GLY A 142 6.21 3.01 8.61
CA GLY A 142 7.61 2.60 8.48
C GLY A 142 8.01 2.21 7.04
N VAL A 143 7.26 2.67 6.04
CA VAL A 143 7.51 2.40 4.61
C VAL A 143 7.63 3.70 3.82
N ASP A 144 8.60 3.73 2.91
CA ASP A 144 8.81 4.89 2.05
C ASP A 144 8.02 4.75 0.74
N VAL A 145 7.75 5.88 0.08
CA VAL A 145 7.21 5.93 -1.29
C VAL A 145 8.31 6.36 -2.25
N VAL A 146 8.52 5.59 -3.31
CA VAL A 146 9.56 5.85 -4.32
C VAL A 146 8.98 6.01 -5.72
N ALA A 147 9.60 6.86 -6.53
CA ALA A 147 9.27 7.01 -7.94
C ALA A 147 9.64 5.76 -8.76
N THR A 148 8.76 5.34 -9.67
CA THR A 148 9.03 4.22 -10.58
C THR A 148 9.34 4.66 -12.02
N ARG A 149 9.51 5.96 -12.24
CA ARG A 149 10.01 6.56 -13.49
C ARG A 149 10.65 7.91 -13.20
N SER A 150 11.68 8.29 -13.96
CA SER A 150 12.17 9.66 -13.96
C SER A 150 11.15 10.62 -14.60
N MET A 151 11.09 11.86 -14.09
CA MET A 151 10.29 12.96 -14.63
C MET A 151 11.19 14.16 -14.82
N THR A 152 11.33 14.62 -16.06
CA THR A 152 12.01 15.87 -16.38
C THR A 152 11.08 17.06 -16.19
N LYS A 153 11.65 18.25 -15.98
CA LYS A 153 10.89 19.49 -16.06
C LYS A 153 10.33 19.67 -17.47
N MET A 154 9.08 20.08 -17.56
CA MET A 154 8.51 20.61 -18.80
C MET A 154 9.20 21.95 -19.09
N LEU A 155 9.81 22.07 -20.27
CA LEU A 155 10.30 23.35 -20.74
C LEU A 155 9.10 24.19 -21.20
N PRO A 156 9.10 25.51 -20.95
CA PRO A 156 8.02 26.41 -21.36
C PRO A 156 7.86 26.49 -22.89
#